data_AF-A0A3D9SRL1-F1
#
_entry.id   AF-A0A3D9SRL1-F1
#
_cell.length_a   1.000
_cell.length_b   1.000
_cell.length_c   1.000
_cell.angle_alpha   90.00
_cell.angle_beta   90.00
_cell.angle_gamma   90.00
#
_symmetry.space_group_name_H-M   'P 1'
#
loop_
_entity.id
_entity.type
_entity.pdbx_description
1 polymer ?
#
loop_
_entity_poly.entity_id
_entity_poly.type
_entity_poly.pdbx_seq_one_letter_code
_entity_poly.pdbx_strand_id
1 'polypeptide(L)'
;MNEPSPLAAARAVTVEHARSLARSGHLAEAADLLEPLCAEADPGTAPHMLLACVYAQQGRWWDADRIWAAAQELGMGTPAVAAARRRVALLGEQGRRSAPWGRWLPAATAFLAVAALVLLVDVWRDDRTIREASAAPPVVSPRSSRTVSSLADVRPEVAGAQVERSAGELSVTFPRGLFSRGATLSSDGRATLGRLGGALRAHAGRLNVLVIGHTDPRPPGPDSGFATNAELGELRAAVVREALRSASGLSTSAFTLSTLADAASAAGDGRSARTVTLRISPAGAR
;
A
#
# COMPACT_ATOMS: atom_id res chain seq x y z
N MET A 1 -1.90 -38.89 10.13
CA MET A 1 -2.10 -37.79 9.17
C MET A 1 -3.54 -37.91 8.68
N ASN A 2 -4.44 -37.03 9.12
CA ASN A 2 -5.80 -36.99 8.58
C ASN A 2 -5.76 -36.14 7.31
N GLU A 3 -6.02 -36.75 6.16
CA GLU A 3 -6.26 -36.05 4.91
C GLU A 3 -7.43 -35.07 5.10
N PRO A 4 -7.32 -33.81 4.64
CA PRO A 4 -8.44 -32.88 4.68
C PRO A 4 -9.60 -33.42 3.84
N SER A 5 -10.84 -33.25 4.33
CA SER A 5 -12.00 -33.71 3.56
C SER A 5 -12.04 -33.01 2.18
N PRO A 6 -12.52 -33.68 1.12
CA PRO A 6 -12.58 -33.09 -0.22
C PRO A 6 -13.37 -31.78 -0.26
N LEU A 7 -14.36 -31.63 0.62
CA LEU A 7 -15.13 -30.40 0.80
C LEU A 7 -14.30 -29.27 1.44
N ALA A 8 -13.44 -29.57 2.41
CA ALA A 8 -12.53 -28.59 3.00
C ALA A 8 -11.49 -28.10 1.98
N ALA A 9 -10.96 -29.01 1.15
CA ALA A 9 -10.04 -28.65 0.07
C ALA A 9 -10.71 -27.75 -0.99
N ALA A 10 -11.94 -28.08 -1.41
CA ALA A 10 -12.70 -27.24 -2.33
C ALA A 10 -12.96 -25.84 -1.76
N ARG A 11 -13.34 -25.73 -0.48
CA ARG A 11 -13.52 -24.44 0.20
C ARG A 11 -12.24 -23.62 0.23
N ALA A 12 -11.09 -24.24 0.52
CA ALA A 12 -9.80 -23.55 0.53
C ALA A 12 -9.43 -22.97 -0.85
N VAL A 13 -9.68 -23.74 -1.92
CA VAL A 13 -9.47 -23.27 -3.30
C VAL A 13 -10.37 -22.08 -3.62
N THR A 14 -11.66 -22.13 -3.24
CA THR A 14 -12.58 -21.01 -3.46
C THR A 14 -12.17 -19.74 -2.70
N VAL A 15 -11.68 -19.87 -1.45
CA VAL A 15 -11.17 -18.73 -0.68
C VAL A 15 -9.94 -18.11 -1.37
N GLU A 16 -9.02 -18.93 -1.89
CA GLU A 16 -7.85 -18.42 -2.63
C GLU A 16 -8.27 -17.73 -3.94
N HIS A 17 -9.27 -18.27 -4.64
CA HIS A 17 -9.81 -17.64 -5.83
C HIS A 17 -10.44 -16.27 -5.52
N ALA A 18 -11.29 -16.19 -4.48
CA ALA A 18 -11.85 -14.92 -4.02
C ALA A 18 -10.78 -13.91 -3.60
N ARG A 19 -9.68 -14.38 -2.97
CA ARG A 19 -8.52 -13.55 -2.64
C ARG A 19 -7.81 -13.02 -3.88
N SER A 20 -7.69 -13.82 -4.93
CA SER A 20 -7.15 -13.39 -6.22
C SER A 20 -8.01 -12.28 -6.83
N LEU A 21 -9.33 -12.46 -6.87
CA LEU A 21 -10.29 -11.47 -7.38
C LEU A 21 -10.27 -10.16 -6.58
N ALA A 22 -10.18 -10.26 -5.25
CA ALA A 22 -10.06 -9.07 -4.40
C ALA A 22 -8.79 -8.27 -4.72
N ARG A 23 -7.64 -8.96 -4.93
CA ARG A 23 -6.36 -8.33 -5.28
C ARG A 23 -6.38 -7.66 -6.66
N SER A 24 -7.14 -8.19 -7.62
CA SER A 24 -7.30 -7.58 -8.94
C SER A 24 -8.36 -6.47 -8.97
N GLY A 25 -9.05 -6.20 -7.85
CA GLY A 25 -10.07 -5.16 -7.74
C GLY A 25 -11.48 -5.61 -8.13
N HIS A 26 -11.67 -6.89 -8.43
CA HIS A 26 -12.98 -7.50 -8.71
C HIS A 26 -13.72 -7.80 -7.40
N LEU A 27 -14.04 -6.74 -6.65
CA LEU A 27 -14.54 -6.85 -5.29
C LEU A 27 -15.94 -7.47 -5.21
N ALA A 28 -16.82 -7.21 -6.19
CA ALA A 28 -18.18 -7.76 -6.21
C ALA A 28 -18.14 -9.28 -6.40
N GLU A 29 -17.41 -9.75 -7.43
CA GLU A 29 -17.22 -11.18 -7.71
C GLU A 29 -16.55 -11.92 -6.54
N ALA A 30 -15.59 -11.27 -5.87
CA ALA A 30 -14.98 -11.84 -4.66
C ALA A 30 -16.01 -12.01 -3.52
N ALA A 31 -16.92 -11.05 -3.33
CA ALA A 31 -17.98 -11.15 -2.34
C ALA A 31 -18.97 -12.27 -2.67
N ASP A 32 -19.40 -12.37 -3.93
CA ASP A 32 -20.33 -13.41 -4.40
C ASP A 32 -19.82 -14.83 -4.15
N LEU A 33 -18.49 -15.04 -4.25
CA LEU A 33 -17.86 -16.33 -3.91
C LEU A 33 -17.76 -16.58 -2.40
N LEU A 34 -17.65 -15.53 -1.58
CA LEU A 34 -17.43 -15.64 -0.14
C LEU A 34 -18.74 -15.71 0.65
N GLU A 35 -19.82 -15.08 0.20
CA GLU A 35 -21.11 -15.06 0.89
C GLU A 35 -21.67 -16.48 1.16
N PRO A 36 -21.72 -17.41 0.18
CA PRO A 36 -22.18 -18.78 0.42
C PRO A 36 -21.27 -19.53 1.39
N LEU A 37 -19.95 -19.31 1.29
CA LEU A 37 -18.99 -19.95 2.19
C LEU A 37 -19.12 -19.46 3.63
N CYS A 38 -19.45 -18.18 3.82
CA CYS A 38 -19.70 -17.61 5.14
C CYS A 38 -21.02 -18.12 5.73
N ALA A 39 -22.06 -18.32 4.92
CA ALA A 39 -23.33 -18.88 5.38
C ALA A 39 -23.18 -20.29 5.98
N GLU A 40 -22.21 -21.07 5.50
CA GLU A 40 -21.95 -22.45 5.95
C GLU A 40 -20.80 -22.58 6.96
N ALA A 41 -20.04 -21.51 7.20
CA ALA A 41 -18.87 -21.54 8.07
C ALA A 41 -19.17 -20.89 9.42
N ASP A 42 -18.44 -21.30 10.45
CA ASP A 42 -18.53 -20.63 11.74
C ASP A 42 -18.09 -19.15 11.62
N PRO A 43 -18.76 -18.21 12.29
CA PRO A 43 -18.37 -16.81 12.23
C PRO A 43 -16.95 -16.63 12.78
N GLY A 44 -16.16 -15.76 12.14
CA GLY A 44 -14.75 -15.52 12.52
C GLY A 44 -13.73 -16.46 11.86
N THR A 45 -14.17 -17.39 11.03
CA THR A 45 -13.30 -18.16 10.13
C THR A 45 -12.67 -17.30 9.02
N ALA A 46 -11.67 -17.83 8.32
CA ALA A 46 -10.97 -17.13 7.23
C ALA A 46 -11.89 -16.52 6.14
N PRO A 47 -12.98 -17.20 5.68
CA PRO A 47 -13.92 -16.61 4.73
C PRO A 47 -14.59 -15.34 5.27
N HIS A 48 -15.03 -15.35 6.53
CA HIS A 48 -15.65 -14.19 7.18
C HIS A 48 -14.69 -13.00 7.27
N MET A 49 -13.44 -13.27 7.64
CA MET A 49 -12.41 -12.21 7.69
C MET A 49 -12.18 -11.63 6.30
N LEU A 50 -12.02 -12.46 5.27
CA LEU A 50 -11.82 -11.97 3.91
C LEU A 50 -13.04 -11.20 3.40
N LEU A 51 -14.26 -11.67 3.66
CA LEU A 51 -15.51 -11.00 3.24
C LEU A 51 -15.65 -9.62 3.89
N ALA A 52 -15.38 -9.51 5.19
CA ALA A 52 -15.41 -8.22 5.89
C ALA A 52 -14.44 -7.21 5.24
N CYS A 53 -13.28 -7.67 4.80
CA CYS A 53 -12.27 -6.85 4.14
C CYS A 53 -12.70 -6.43 2.73
N VAL A 54 -13.32 -7.34 1.98
CA VAL A 54 -13.94 -7.03 0.68
C VAL A 54 -15.04 -5.98 0.85
N TYR A 55 -15.92 -6.11 1.84
CA TYR A 55 -16.94 -5.10 2.13
C TYR A 55 -16.36 -3.74 2.53
N ALA A 56 -15.31 -3.72 3.35
CA ALA A 56 -14.61 -2.48 3.66
C ALA A 56 -14.06 -1.83 2.37
N GLN A 57 -13.42 -2.60 1.49
CA GLN A 57 -12.91 -2.08 0.21
C GLN A 57 -14.02 -1.59 -0.73
N GLN A 58 -15.21 -2.18 -0.69
CA GLN A 58 -16.38 -1.70 -1.44
C GLN A 58 -17.00 -0.41 -0.86
N GLY A 59 -16.55 0.06 0.32
CA GLY A 59 -17.18 1.16 1.04
C GLY A 59 -18.42 0.74 1.86
N ARG A 60 -18.68 -0.57 1.98
CA ARG A 60 -19.76 -1.15 2.81
C ARG A 60 -19.29 -1.33 4.25
N TRP A 61 -18.92 -0.21 4.88
CA TRP A 61 -18.27 -0.20 6.19
C TRP A 61 -19.11 -0.83 7.31
N TRP A 62 -20.44 -0.66 7.26
CA TRP A 62 -21.35 -1.25 8.25
C TRP A 62 -21.42 -2.77 8.16
N ASP A 63 -21.41 -3.31 6.94
CA ASP A 63 -21.40 -4.76 6.74
C ASP A 63 -20.07 -5.36 7.21
N ALA A 64 -18.95 -4.68 6.95
CA ALA A 64 -17.65 -5.07 7.45
C ALA A 64 -17.58 -5.07 8.98
N ASP A 65 -18.04 -4.00 9.64
CA ASP A 65 -18.05 -3.90 11.11
C ASP A 65 -18.92 -4.98 11.75
N ARG A 66 -20.09 -5.27 11.18
CA ARG A 66 -20.97 -6.34 11.67
C ARG A 66 -20.29 -7.70 11.67
N ILE A 67 -19.57 -8.05 10.61
CA ILE A 67 -18.86 -9.34 10.54
C ILE A 67 -17.70 -9.38 11.55
N TRP A 68 -16.94 -8.30 11.67
CA TRP A 68 -15.86 -8.22 12.65
C TRP A 68 -16.36 -8.22 14.09
N ALA A 69 -17.52 -7.61 14.37
CA ALA A 69 -18.17 -7.65 15.68
C ALA A 69 -18.55 -9.07 16.08
N ALA A 70 -19.21 -9.81 15.17
CA ALA A 70 -19.58 -11.20 15.40
C ALA A 70 -18.36 -12.10 15.68
N ALA A 71 -17.26 -11.90 14.94
CA ALA A 71 -16.03 -12.64 15.18
C ALA A 71 -15.39 -12.31 16.55
N GLN A 72 -15.51 -11.06 17.00
CA GLN A 72 -14.99 -10.61 18.28
C GLN A 72 -15.80 -11.17 19.46
N GLU A 73 -17.13 -11.24 19.35
CA GLU A 73 -18.02 -11.82 20.36
C GLU A 73 -17.72 -13.31 20.59
N LEU A 74 -17.26 -14.02 19.55
CA LEU A 74 -16.84 -15.42 19.64
C LEU A 74 -15.41 -15.61 20.18
N GLY A 75 -14.73 -14.53 20.60
CA GLY A 75 -13.35 -14.60 21.10
C GLY A 75 -12.30 -14.84 20.01
N MET A 76 -12.69 -14.81 18.73
CA MET A 76 -11.79 -14.98 17.58
C MET A 76 -11.22 -13.65 17.06
N GLY A 77 -11.43 -12.57 17.80
CA GLY A 77 -10.92 -11.24 17.47
C GLY A 77 -9.41 -11.14 17.75
N THR A 78 -8.59 -11.17 16.71
CA THR A 78 -7.19 -10.76 16.82
C THR A 78 -7.10 -9.25 17.10
N PRO A 79 -6.00 -8.74 17.69
CA PRO A 79 -5.80 -7.29 17.84
C PRO A 79 -5.89 -6.52 16.51
N ALA A 80 -5.64 -7.19 15.38
CA ALA A 80 -5.85 -6.65 14.03
C ALA A 80 -7.33 -6.37 13.72
N VAL A 81 -8.26 -7.26 14.12
CA VAL A 81 -9.71 -7.04 13.97
C VAL A 81 -10.16 -5.81 14.76
N ALA A 82 -9.70 -5.68 16.01
CA ALA A 82 -10.00 -4.50 16.83
C ALA A 82 -9.45 -3.20 16.23
N ALA A 83 -8.26 -3.23 15.63
CA ALA A 83 -7.69 -2.09 14.92
C ALA A 83 -8.47 -1.74 13.64
N ALA A 84 -8.91 -2.75 12.87
CA ALA A 84 -9.74 -2.57 11.68
C ALA A 84 -11.09 -1.93 12.01
N ARG A 85 -11.76 -2.40 13.07
CA ARG A 85 -13.02 -1.82 13.56
C ARG A 85 -12.87 -0.37 13.99
N ARG A 86 -11.81 -0.03 14.73
CA ARG A 86 -11.51 1.38 15.10
C ARG A 86 -11.34 2.27 13.87
N ARG A 87 -10.65 1.78 12.84
CA ARG A 87 -10.47 2.51 11.57
C ARG A 87 -11.80 2.72 10.84
N VAL A 88 -12.65 1.69 10.78
CA VAL A 88 -13.98 1.79 10.18
C VAL A 88 -14.89 2.75 10.95
N ALA A 89 -14.86 2.75 12.28
CA ALA A 89 -15.63 3.70 13.09
C ALA A 89 -15.26 5.17 12.76
N LEU A 90 -13.97 5.48 12.62
CA LEU A 90 -13.50 6.81 12.22
C LEU A 90 -14.00 7.22 10.82
N LEU A 91 -14.03 6.27 9.88
CA LEU A 91 -14.51 6.51 8.52
C LEU A 91 -16.04 6.68 8.46
N GLY A 92 -16.78 5.91 9.26
CA GLY A 92 -18.24 5.99 9.36
C GLY A 92 -18.73 7.34 9.90
N GLU A 93 -18.01 7.93 10.87
CA GLU A 93 -18.33 9.26 11.39
C GLU A 93 -18.08 10.38 10.38
N GLN A 94 -17.08 10.23 9.51
CA GLN A 94 -16.80 11.17 8.42
C GLN A 94 -17.85 11.09 7.32
N GLY A 95 -18.29 9.88 6.95
CA GLY A 95 -19.36 9.67 5.97
C GLY A 95 -20.74 10.17 6.43
N ARG A 96 -21.05 10.10 7.73
CA ARG A 96 -22.30 10.64 8.30
C ARG A 96 -22.43 12.16 8.21
N ARG A 97 -21.31 12.89 8.15
CA ARG A 97 -21.30 14.36 8.06
C ARG A 97 -21.41 14.86 6.61
N SER A 98 -21.38 13.98 5.62
CA SER A 98 -21.46 14.35 4.20
C SER A 98 -22.74 13.81 3.53
N ALA A 99 -23.88 14.45 3.80
CA ALA A 99 -24.94 14.74 2.82
C ALA A 99 -25.94 15.73 3.46
N PRO A 100 -26.29 16.84 2.79
CA PRO A 100 -26.79 16.80 1.43
C PRO A 100 -26.17 17.87 0.51
N TRP A 101 -25.21 17.47 -0.32
CA TRP A 101 -24.88 18.19 -1.55
C TRP A 101 -25.08 17.25 -2.73
N GLY A 102 -26.32 17.24 -3.21
CA GLY A 102 -26.67 16.58 -4.44
C GLY A 102 -25.93 17.19 -5.63
N ARG A 103 -25.54 16.29 -6.53
CA ARG A 103 -25.39 16.48 -7.99
C ARG A 103 -24.04 16.82 -8.62
N TRP A 104 -22.94 17.05 -7.91
CA TRP A 104 -21.65 17.28 -8.62
C TRP A 104 -20.46 16.59 -7.94
N LEU A 105 -20.00 15.48 -8.56
CA LEU A 105 -18.63 14.94 -8.68
C LEU A 105 -18.52 13.41 -8.48
N PRO A 106 -18.48 12.61 -9.57
CA PRO A 106 -18.15 11.18 -9.53
C PRO A 106 -16.62 10.98 -9.62
N ALA A 107 -15.86 11.39 -8.59
CA ALA A 107 -14.41 11.15 -8.56
C ALA A 107 -13.80 10.93 -7.16
N ALA A 108 -14.56 11.08 -6.07
CA ALA A 108 -14.00 11.05 -4.71
C ALA A 108 -14.15 9.69 -3.98
N THR A 109 -14.90 8.73 -4.51
CA THR A 109 -15.18 7.46 -3.83
C THR A 109 -14.09 6.39 -4.01
N ALA A 110 -13.18 6.54 -4.96
CA ALA A 110 -12.16 5.53 -5.25
C ALA A 110 -10.94 5.53 -4.30
N PHE A 111 -10.74 6.58 -3.49
CA PHE A 111 -9.48 6.76 -2.75
C PHE A 111 -9.46 6.19 -1.32
N LEU A 112 -10.63 5.96 -0.71
CA LEU A 112 -10.72 5.45 0.67
C LEU A 112 -10.72 3.91 0.76
N ALA A 113 -11.03 3.22 -0.34
CA ALA A 113 -11.00 1.76 -0.44
C ALA A 113 -9.56 1.17 -0.33
N VAL A 114 -8.55 1.92 -0.77
CA VAL A 114 -7.17 1.41 -0.94
C VAL A 114 -6.39 1.35 0.38
N ALA A 115 -6.74 2.19 1.38
CA ALA A 115 -6.12 2.12 2.71
C ALA A 115 -6.45 0.80 3.45
N ALA A 116 -7.59 0.18 3.13
CA ALA A 116 -7.97 -1.14 3.65
C ALA A 116 -7.25 -2.31 2.91
N LEU A 117 -6.77 -2.09 1.68
CA LEU A 117 -6.12 -3.12 0.86
C LEU A 117 -4.68 -3.43 1.31
N VAL A 118 -3.94 -2.44 1.81
CA VAL A 118 -2.53 -2.60 2.19
C VAL A 118 -2.36 -3.22 3.58
N LEU A 119 -3.30 -2.99 4.50
CA LEU A 119 -3.18 -3.44 5.89
C LEU A 119 -3.63 -4.89 6.15
N LEU A 120 -4.16 -5.59 5.13
CA LEU A 120 -4.62 -6.97 5.29
C LEU A 120 -3.65 -8.05 4.81
N VAL A 121 -2.64 -7.66 4.04
CA VAL A 121 -1.59 -8.57 3.57
C VAL A 121 -0.67 -8.99 4.72
N ASP A 122 -0.56 -8.18 5.78
CA ASP A 122 0.38 -8.40 6.88
C ASP A 122 -0.12 -9.40 7.94
N VAL A 123 -1.44 -9.67 7.99
CA VAL A 123 -2.02 -10.64 8.96
C VAL A 123 -1.68 -12.10 8.59
N TRP A 124 -1.19 -12.38 7.38
CA TRP A 124 -0.93 -13.75 6.89
C TRP A 124 0.55 -14.12 6.81
N ARG A 125 1.49 -13.26 7.22
CA ARG A 125 2.94 -13.51 7.00
C ARG A 125 3.66 -14.19 8.17
N ASP A 126 2.98 -14.50 9.27
CA ASP A 126 3.64 -15.04 10.48
C ASP A 126 3.64 -16.58 10.53
N ASP A 127 4.02 -17.24 9.43
CA ASP A 127 4.44 -18.65 9.50
C ASP A 127 5.64 -18.92 8.58
N ARG A 128 6.83 -18.72 9.18
CA ARG A 128 8.07 -19.50 9.01
C ARG A 128 8.82 -19.41 7.68
N THR A 129 9.67 -18.39 7.64
CA THR A 129 11.11 -18.59 7.40
C THR A 129 11.68 -19.57 8.45
N ILE A 130 12.19 -20.73 8.04
CA ILE A 130 13.57 -21.25 8.20
C ILE A 130 13.60 -22.63 7.52
N ARG A 131 14.18 -22.73 6.32
CA ARG A 131 15.14 -23.78 5.97
C ARG A 131 15.74 -23.54 4.58
N GLU A 132 17.07 -23.57 4.53
CA GLU A 132 17.92 -23.94 3.38
C GLU A 132 17.84 -23.02 2.13
N ALA A 133 18.91 -22.52 1.53
CA ALA A 133 20.32 -22.90 1.58
C ALA A 133 21.19 -21.72 1.11
N SER A 134 22.24 -21.44 1.88
CA SER A 134 23.45 -20.83 1.37
C SER A 134 24.26 -21.94 0.69
N ALA A 135 24.34 -21.91 -0.63
CA ALA A 135 25.40 -22.54 -1.43
C ALA A 135 25.32 -22.02 -2.88
N ALA A 136 26.27 -21.18 -3.29
CA ALA A 136 26.61 -20.97 -4.70
C ALA A 136 27.38 -22.20 -5.24
N PRO A 137 27.36 -22.54 -6.54
CA PRO A 137 28.19 -21.86 -7.56
C PRO A 137 27.56 -21.87 -8.99
N PRO A 138 28.30 -21.73 -10.12
CA PRO A 138 28.68 -20.47 -10.76
C PRO A 138 28.11 -20.28 -12.20
N VAL A 139 28.20 -19.02 -12.69
CA VAL A 139 28.36 -18.56 -14.10
C VAL A 139 27.45 -19.15 -15.18
N VAL A 140 26.57 -18.31 -15.77
CA VAL A 140 26.59 -17.94 -17.21
C VAL A 140 25.90 -16.58 -17.37
N SER A 141 26.66 -15.58 -17.83
CA SER A 141 26.11 -14.28 -18.27
C SER A 141 25.53 -14.39 -19.68
N PRO A 142 24.25 -14.07 -19.93
CA PRO A 142 23.87 -13.52 -21.22
C PRO A 142 24.11 -12.01 -21.17
N ARG A 143 25.12 -11.56 -21.93
CA ARG A 143 25.29 -10.15 -22.33
C ARG A 143 24.02 -9.71 -23.06
N SER A 144 23.07 -9.14 -22.34
CA SER A 144 22.14 -8.16 -22.93
C SER A 144 22.81 -6.80 -22.82
N SER A 145 23.57 -6.43 -23.85
CA SER A 145 23.82 -5.02 -24.17
C SER A 145 22.49 -4.40 -24.56
N ARG A 146 21.65 -4.13 -23.57
CA ARG A 146 20.39 -3.43 -23.71
C ARG A 146 20.72 -1.96 -23.52
N THR A 147 20.55 -1.19 -24.58
CA THR A 147 20.74 0.26 -24.67
C THR A 147 20.42 0.94 -23.34
N VAL A 148 21.46 1.40 -22.64
CA VAL A 148 21.30 2.21 -21.42
C VAL A 148 20.60 3.48 -21.87
N SER A 149 19.27 3.51 -21.73
CA SER A 149 18.49 4.73 -21.90
C SER A 149 18.96 5.69 -20.80
N SER A 150 19.83 6.60 -21.20
CA SER A 150 20.47 7.52 -20.29
C SER A 150 19.42 8.37 -19.57
N LEU A 151 19.48 8.40 -18.24
CA LEU A 151 18.72 9.34 -17.42
C LEU A 151 19.10 10.81 -17.66
N ALA A 152 20.11 11.09 -18.52
CA ALA A 152 20.57 12.43 -18.86
C ALA A 152 19.45 13.35 -19.32
N ASP A 153 18.49 12.82 -20.08
CA ASP A 153 17.38 13.59 -20.65
C ASP A 153 16.25 13.86 -19.65
N VAL A 154 16.22 13.14 -18.52
CA VAL A 154 15.21 13.33 -17.48
C VAL A 154 15.64 14.49 -16.59
N ARG A 155 15.06 15.67 -16.80
CA ARG A 155 15.27 16.86 -15.96
C ARG A 155 13.96 17.25 -15.24
N PRO A 156 13.62 16.59 -14.13
CA PRO A 156 12.45 16.95 -13.36
C PRO A 156 12.79 18.18 -12.51
N GLU A 157 12.88 19.35 -13.11
CA GLU A 157 12.92 20.61 -12.36
C GLU A 157 11.51 20.89 -11.83
N VAL A 158 11.30 20.55 -10.55
CA VAL A 158 9.98 20.64 -9.92
C VAL A 158 10.07 21.54 -8.71
N ALA A 159 9.36 22.67 -8.76
CA ALA A 159 9.20 23.55 -7.61
C ALA A 159 8.71 22.75 -6.38
N GLY A 160 9.46 22.82 -5.27
CA GLY A 160 9.17 22.09 -4.04
C GLY A 160 9.91 20.75 -3.88
N ALA A 161 10.68 20.32 -4.88
CA ALA A 161 11.56 19.16 -4.81
C ALA A 161 13.01 19.56 -5.09
N GLN A 162 13.95 18.88 -4.45
CA GLN A 162 15.38 18.96 -4.77
C GLN A 162 15.76 17.67 -5.49
N VAL A 163 16.47 17.80 -6.61
CA VAL A 163 16.89 16.67 -7.42
C VAL A 163 18.41 16.64 -7.46
N GLU A 164 18.97 15.56 -6.96
CA GLU A 164 20.40 15.26 -7.02
C GLU A 164 20.61 14.10 -7.99
N ARG A 165 21.63 14.20 -8.85
CA ARG A 165 21.92 13.20 -9.88
C ARG A 165 23.24 12.52 -9.53
N SER A 166 23.21 11.20 -9.43
CA SER A 166 24.37 10.38 -9.08
C SER A 166 24.40 9.13 -9.95
N ALA A 167 25.54 8.87 -10.62
CA ALA A 167 25.89 7.62 -11.32
C ALA A 167 24.71 6.76 -11.87
N GLY A 168 23.88 7.33 -12.75
CA GLY A 168 22.78 6.58 -13.38
C GLY A 168 21.47 6.52 -12.57
N GLU A 169 21.31 7.40 -11.59
CA GLU A 169 20.14 7.52 -10.75
C GLU A 169 19.83 8.99 -10.44
N LEU A 170 18.55 9.31 -10.24
CA LEU A 170 18.09 10.58 -9.68
C LEU A 170 17.55 10.35 -8.27
N SER A 171 18.11 11.06 -7.30
CA SER A 171 17.56 11.18 -5.95
C SER A 171 16.70 12.43 -5.88
N VAL A 172 15.42 12.28 -5.56
CA VAL A 172 14.50 13.40 -5.34
C VAL A 172 14.13 13.45 -3.86
N THR A 173 14.42 14.58 -3.23
CA THR A 173 14.07 14.88 -1.85
C THR A 173 13.10 16.06 -1.80
N PHE A 174 12.30 16.14 -0.73
CA PHE A 174 11.33 17.21 -0.55
C PHE A 174 11.64 17.96 0.75
N PRO A 175 12.24 19.17 0.67
CA PRO A 175 12.62 19.95 1.85
C PRO A 175 11.43 20.32 2.73
N ARG A 176 10.25 20.47 2.13
CA ARG A 176 8.99 20.63 2.84
C ARG A 176 8.31 19.27 2.90
N GLY A 177 7.83 18.90 4.10
CA GLY A 177 7.09 17.67 4.28
C GLY A 177 5.90 17.57 3.33
N LEU A 178 5.77 16.42 2.66
CA LEU A 178 4.66 16.15 1.75
C LEU A 178 3.34 15.89 2.48
N PHE A 179 3.41 15.56 3.77
CA PHE A 179 2.27 15.12 4.57
C PHE A 179 1.88 16.14 5.63
N SER A 180 0.58 16.41 5.75
CA SER A 180 0.03 17.27 6.81
C SER A 180 -0.05 16.51 8.15
N ARG A 181 -0.53 15.26 8.11
CA ARG A 181 -0.68 14.37 9.28
C ARG A 181 -0.59 12.91 8.86
N GLY A 182 0.13 12.09 9.61
CA GLY A 182 0.29 10.66 9.30
C GLY A 182 0.79 10.46 7.88
N ALA A 183 0.03 9.74 7.06
CA ALA A 183 0.25 9.56 5.62
C ALA A 183 -0.69 10.41 4.73
N THR A 184 -1.39 11.39 5.30
CA THR A 184 -2.26 12.30 4.53
C THR A 184 -1.44 13.38 3.84
N LEU A 185 -1.47 13.43 2.51
CA LEU A 185 -0.78 14.48 1.74
C LEU A 185 -1.36 15.86 2.03
N SER A 186 -0.48 16.86 2.16
CA SER A 186 -0.88 18.27 2.14
C SER A 186 -1.33 18.70 0.72
N SER A 187 -2.00 19.84 0.62
CA SER A 187 -2.32 20.46 -0.68
C SER A 187 -1.06 20.67 -1.53
N ASP A 188 -0.03 21.21 -0.91
CA ASP A 188 1.25 21.51 -1.54
C ASP A 188 2.01 20.24 -1.93
N GLY A 189 1.96 19.21 -1.07
CA GLY A 189 2.53 17.89 -1.35
C GLY A 189 1.88 17.24 -2.56
N ARG A 190 0.54 17.28 -2.65
CA ARG A 190 -0.20 16.79 -3.81
C ARG A 190 0.17 17.55 -5.09
N ALA A 191 0.23 18.89 -5.03
CA ALA A 191 0.60 19.70 -6.19
C ALA A 191 2.04 19.42 -6.65
N THR A 192 2.97 19.24 -5.71
CA THR A 192 4.38 18.93 -5.98
C THR A 192 4.52 17.56 -6.64
N LEU A 193 3.87 16.52 -6.09
CA LEU A 193 3.86 15.19 -6.69
C LEU A 193 3.17 15.15 -8.05
N GLY A 194 2.12 15.96 -8.25
CA GLY A 194 1.46 16.11 -9.54
C GLY A 194 2.40 16.67 -10.61
N ARG A 195 3.15 17.74 -10.30
CA ARG A 195 4.17 18.30 -11.20
C ARG A 195 5.29 17.30 -11.49
N LEU A 196 5.78 16.61 -10.45
CA LEU A 196 6.80 15.58 -10.62
C LEU A 196 6.31 14.43 -11.49
N GLY A 197 5.12 13.90 -11.23
CA GLY A 197 4.53 12.85 -12.07
C GLY A 197 4.35 13.30 -13.52
N GLY A 198 3.91 14.55 -13.74
CA GLY A 198 3.82 15.15 -15.07
C GLY A 198 5.17 15.18 -15.81
N ALA A 199 6.25 15.57 -15.12
CA ALA A 199 7.60 15.56 -15.69
C ALA A 199 8.10 14.14 -16.03
N LEU A 200 7.72 13.14 -15.24
CA LEU A 200 8.10 11.74 -15.48
C LEU A 200 7.29 11.07 -16.60
N ARG A 201 6.14 11.64 -16.99
CA ARG A 201 5.23 11.05 -17.99
C ARG A 201 5.88 10.77 -19.33
N ALA A 202 6.75 11.65 -19.83
CA ALA A 202 7.48 11.47 -21.10
C ALA A 202 8.43 10.26 -21.10
N HIS A 203 8.69 9.69 -19.92
CA HIS A 203 9.59 8.56 -19.71
C HIS A 203 8.85 7.35 -19.11
N ALA A 204 7.51 7.38 -19.09
CA ALA A 204 6.70 6.26 -18.64
C ALA A 204 7.06 4.98 -19.42
N GLY A 205 7.40 3.91 -18.70
CA GLY A 205 7.85 2.62 -19.28
C GLY A 205 9.38 2.44 -19.36
N ARG A 206 10.18 3.47 -19.10
CA ARG A 206 11.66 3.38 -19.10
C ARG A 206 12.28 3.62 -17.74
N LEU A 207 11.46 3.78 -16.70
CA LEU A 207 11.91 4.16 -15.36
C LEU A 207 11.48 3.14 -14.33
N ASN A 208 12.33 2.95 -13.32
CA ASN A 208 12.01 2.36 -12.05
C ASN A 208 12.08 3.45 -10.98
N VAL A 209 11.18 3.40 -9.99
CA VAL A 209 11.09 4.36 -8.90
C VAL A 209 11.04 3.63 -7.57
N LEU A 210 12.08 3.77 -6.76
CA LEU A 210 12.07 3.37 -5.35
C LEU A 210 11.57 4.54 -4.50
N VAL A 211 10.49 4.32 -3.75
CA VAL A 211 9.91 5.28 -2.82
C VAL A 211 10.29 4.87 -1.40
N ILE A 212 11.04 5.73 -0.71
CA ILE A 212 11.51 5.49 0.65
C ILE A 212 10.74 6.41 1.58
N GLY A 213 9.88 5.84 2.44
CA GLY A 213 9.15 6.58 3.45
C GLY A 213 10.03 6.93 4.65
N HIS A 214 10.00 8.20 5.07
CA HIS A 214 10.67 8.67 6.27
C HIS A 214 9.67 8.96 7.38
N THR A 215 10.10 8.72 8.62
CA THR A 215 9.39 9.08 9.85
C THR A 215 10.29 9.83 10.81
N ASP A 216 9.71 10.35 11.90
CA ASP A 216 10.50 10.82 13.03
C ASP A 216 11.16 9.59 13.70
N PRO A 217 12.38 9.71 14.27
CA PRO A 217 12.98 8.65 15.09
C PRO A 217 12.16 8.34 16.36
N ARG A 218 11.32 9.26 16.83
CA ARG A 218 10.43 9.03 17.97
C ARG A 218 9.28 8.10 17.55
N PRO A 219 8.90 7.12 18.39
CA PRO A 219 7.75 6.28 18.13
C PRO A 219 6.48 7.12 17.88
N PRO A 220 5.54 6.63 17.04
CA PRO A 220 4.26 7.29 16.87
C PRO A 220 3.53 7.43 18.22
N GLY A 221 2.94 8.60 18.47
CA GLY A 221 2.14 8.80 19.68
C GLY A 221 0.91 7.88 19.73
N PRO A 222 0.30 7.66 20.90
CA PRO A 222 -0.85 6.78 21.06
C PRO A 222 -2.04 7.16 20.16
N ASP A 223 -2.21 8.46 19.89
CA ASP A 223 -3.28 8.99 19.04
C ASP A 223 -2.92 9.04 17.54
N SER A 224 -1.75 8.53 17.16
CA SER A 224 -1.27 8.61 15.77
C SER A 224 -2.02 7.68 14.82
N GLY A 225 -2.61 6.60 15.34
CA GLY A 225 -3.24 5.53 14.56
C GLY A 225 -2.26 4.54 13.92
N PHE A 226 -0.96 4.64 14.26
CA PHE A 226 0.11 3.75 13.77
C PHE A 226 0.77 3.03 14.94
N ALA A 227 0.98 1.73 14.80
CA ALA A 227 1.66 0.90 15.79
C ALA A 227 3.17 1.13 15.78
N THR A 228 3.75 1.34 14.59
CA THR A 228 5.19 1.53 14.42
C THR A 228 5.53 2.61 13.40
N ASN A 229 6.77 3.11 13.47
CA ASN A 229 7.32 4.00 12.45
C ASN A 229 7.48 3.30 11.09
N ALA A 230 7.75 1.99 11.09
CA ALA A 230 7.80 1.20 9.86
C ALA A 230 6.44 1.22 9.14
N GLU A 231 5.35 0.99 9.88
CA GLU A 231 3.97 1.04 9.34
C GLU A 231 3.67 2.44 8.75
N LEU A 232 4.02 3.50 9.48
CA LEU A 232 3.81 4.87 9.01
C LEU A 232 4.66 5.21 7.77
N GLY A 233 5.93 4.79 7.75
CA GLY A 233 6.86 5.01 6.63
C GLY A 233 6.39 4.31 5.37
N GLU A 234 6.00 3.03 5.48
CA GLU A 234 5.48 2.26 4.35
C GLU A 234 4.18 2.85 3.80
N LEU A 235 3.24 3.26 4.67
CA LEU A 235 2.00 3.88 4.22
C LEU A 235 2.25 5.20 3.48
N ARG A 236 3.20 6.02 3.95
CA ARG A 236 3.63 7.24 3.25
C ARG A 236 4.19 6.92 1.87
N ALA A 237 5.05 5.91 1.78
CA ALA A 237 5.62 5.48 0.51
C ALA A 237 4.54 5.00 -0.46
N ALA A 238 3.57 4.22 0.03
CA ALA A 238 2.43 3.74 -0.75
C ALA A 238 1.55 4.88 -1.29
N VAL A 239 1.26 5.89 -0.45
CA VAL A 239 0.48 7.07 -0.86
C VAL A 239 1.20 7.88 -1.93
N VAL A 240 2.51 8.07 -1.80
CA VAL A 240 3.31 8.79 -2.80
C VAL A 240 3.38 8.02 -4.12
N ARG A 241 3.61 6.70 -4.06
CA ARG A 241 3.56 5.82 -5.23
C ARG A 241 2.26 6.02 -6.00
N GLU A 242 1.13 5.99 -5.31
CA GLU A 242 -0.18 6.11 -5.96
C GLU A 242 -0.39 7.50 -6.59
N ALA A 243 -0.01 8.56 -5.88
CA ALA A 243 -0.05 9.92 -6.43
C ALA A 243 0.81 10.06 -7.69
N LEU A 244 2.03 9.51 -7.68
CA LEU A 244 2.93 9.53 -8.83
C LEU A 244 2.43 8.65 -9.97
N ARG A 245 1.93 7.44 -9.69
CA ARG A 245 1.36 6.52 -10.67
C ARG A 245 0.22 7.19 -11.45
N SER A 246 -0.71 7.80 -10.72
CA SER A 246 -1.84 8.53 -11.30
C SER A 246 -1.40 9.72 -12.18
N ALA A 247 -0.40 10.49 -11.72
CA ALA A 247 0.07 11.66 -12.45
C ALA A 247 0.99 11.35 -13.64
N SER A 248 1.82 10.29 -13.55
CA SER A 248 2.84 9.93 -14.55
C SER A 248 2.39 8.87 -15.55
N GLY A 249 1.41 8.04 -15.21
CA GLY A 249 1.04 6.86 -16.00
C GLY A 249 2.05 5.70 -15.89
N LEU A 250 3.03 5.76 -14.98
CA LEU A 250 3.90 4.63 -14.68
C LEU A 250 3.08 3.41 -14.21
N SER A 251 3.50 2.21 -14.57
CA SER A 251 2.86 0.98 -14.09
C SER A 251 3.12 0.78 -12.60
N THR A 252 2.25 0.03 -11.91
CA THR A 252 2.50 -0.37 -10.51
C THR A 252 3.84 -1.11 -10.36
N SER A 253 4.23 -1.92 -11.35
CA SER A 253 5.50 -2.67 -11.35
C SER A 253 6.76 -1.80 -11.48
N ALA A 254 6.63 -0.55 -11.95
CA ALA A 254 7.74 0.39 -12.00
C ALA A 254 8.14 0.89 -10.60
N PHE A 255 7.34 0.64 -9.57
CA PHE A 255 7.59 1.14 -8.23
C PHE A 255 8.04 0.04 -7.27
N THR A 256 9.03 0.37 -6.44
CA THR A 256 9.38 -0.38 -5.23
C THR A 256 9.12 0.51 -4.02
N LEU A 257 8.57 -0.05 -2.94
CA LEU A 257 8.36 0.66 -1.68
C LEU A 257 9.39 0.22 -0.66
N SER A 258 9.86 1.15 0.16
CA SER A 258 10.71 0.87 1.31
C SER A 258 10.41 1.86 2.43
N THR A 259 10.73 1.45 3.65
CA THR A 259 10.74 2.30 4.83
C THR A 259 12.15 2.26 5.40
N LEU A 260 12.67 3.43 5.78
CA LEU A 260 14.00 3.54 6.33
C LEU A 260 13.91 3.27 7.85
N ALA A 261 13.83 1.99 8.21
CA ALA A 261 13.95 1.54 9.60
C ALA A 261 15.41 1.33 10.02
N ASP A 262 16.35 1.10 9.08
CA ASP A 262 17.70 0.61 9.41
C ASP A 262 18.89 1.24 8.63
N ALA A 263 18.72 2.32 7.87
CA ALA A 263 19.84 2.90 7.10
C ALA A 263 20.02 4.40 7.31
N ALA A 264 20.65 4.76 8.44
CA ALA A 264 21.33 6.03 8.72
C ALA A 264 20.84 7.26 7.93
N SER A 265 19.97 8.03 8.58
CA SER A 265 19.52 9.35 8.16
C SER A 265 20.70 10.24 7.73
N ALA A 266 20.75 10.63 6.45
CA ALA A 266 21.53 11.79 6.05
C ALA A 266 20.90 13.01 6.73
N ALA A 267 21.67 13.63 7.62
CA ALA A 267 21.30 14.72 8.50
C ALA A 267 20.35 15.74 7.85
N GLY A 268 19.17 15.89 8.45
CA GLY A 268 18.24 16.98 8.16
C GLY A 268 17.38 17.25 9.38
N ASP A 269 17.27 18.54 9.74
CA ASP A 269 16.42 19.06 10.81
C ASP A 269 15.05 18.38 10.85
N GLY A 270 14.48 18.17 12.04
CA GLY A 270 13.26 17.37 12.31
C GLY A 270 12.00 17.69 11.48
N ARG A 271 12.03 18.63 10.54
CA ARG A 271 11.05 18.81 9.45
C ARG A 271 11.17 17.76 8.33
N SER A 272 12.33 17.11 8.19
CA SER A 272 12.56 15.99 7.27
C SER A 272 11.76 14.73 7.64
N ALA A 273 11.27 14.64 8.89
CA ALA A 273 10.56 13.49 9.43
C ALA A 273 9.17 13.19 8.80
N ARG A 274 8.63 14.08 7.94
CA ARG A 274 7.32 13.92 7.29
C ARG A 274 7.42 13.97 5.77
N THR A 275 8.37 13.23 5.22
CA THR A 275 8.66 13.24 3.79
C THR A 275 8.95 11.86 3.25
N VAL A 276 9.31 11.78 1.97
CA VAL A 276 9.87 10.60 1.32
C VAL A 276 11.12 10.99 0.54
N THR A 277 11.94 10.00 0.22
CA THR A 277 12.94 10.13 -0.84
C THR A 277 12.52 9.27 -2.01
N LEU A 278 12.68 9.78 -3.23
CA LEU A 278 12.50 9.00 -4.46
C LEU A 278 13.85 8.71 -5.08
N ARG A 279 14.04 7.48 -5.52
CA ARG A 279 15.22 7.03 -6.23
C ARG A 279 14.77 6.53 -7.60
N ILE A 280 15.16 7.24 -8.66
CA ILE A 280 14.68 7.00 -10.02
C ILE A 280 15.83 6.48 -10.86
N SER A 281 15.70 5.27 -11.39
CA SER A 281 16.69 4.60 -12.23
C SER A 281 16.08 4.16 -13.56
N PRO A 282 16.88 3.81 -14.58
CA PRO A 282 16.36 3.26 -15.82
C PRO A 282 15.78 1.85 -15.59
N ALA A 283 14.74 1.51 -16.33
CA ALA A 283 14.17 0.16 -16.32
C ALA A 283 15.22 -0.85 -16.81
N GLY A 284 15.51 -1.88 -15.99
CA GLY A 284 16.49 -2.93 -16.31
C GLY A 284 17.90 -2.73 -15.76
N ALA A 285 18.15 -1.70 -14.94
CA ALA A 285 19.44 -1.47 -14.28
C ALA A 285 19.64 -2.26 -12.96
N ARG A 286 19.00 -3.43 -12.81
CA ARG A 286 19.17 -4.31 -11.63
C ARG A 286 19.90 -5.59 -11.99
#